data_AF-A0A960VWW7-F1
#
_entry.id   AF-A0A960VWW7-F1
#
_cell.length_a   1.000
_cell.length_b   1.000
_cell.length_c   1.000
_cell.angle_alpha   90.00
_cell.angle_beta   90.00
_cell.angle_gamma   90.00
#
_symmetry.space_group_name_H-M   'P 1'
#
loop_
_entity.id
_entity.type
_entity.pdbx_description
1 polymer ?
#
loop_
_entity_poly.entity_id
_entity_poly.type
_entity_poly.pdbx_seq_one_letter_code
_entity_poly.pdbx_strand_id
1 'polypeptide(L)'
;MIKKILKQNLKYMLLVLVIWGILFPLIIINRDQILVWYSLKVSRQHYNESSMNGFLKKGNSILHNSNANLELMRDACDYYKNLNHVDPILYEPKWYDQVHRWQNPKDKESSWFGSFFGNESQNSKQQEPLLKYYVHPRDYWNGKEGDVLEALDYYKRALNYAGPNFEPVKKIEEVGWAVCRPREVVLAYSTFILNTEEYVEEKLAISYPNDSEIIKTYRIISAIKNGKFKEARRDFYEKGLIYLLLELKWANISPTEAENLYTKLIVITSNQKEVYNRFRKKRGLLRYKLGQEKKDNYKLAIEDFLAAREYPNMDEFKTKELNVYLNDIFESDLMIIKCYIELNQIEDAQKTLSVANSDIQKIFEEGGILEASLQEDYKEIRRIILRKLGRTREADEIR
;
A
#
# COMPACT_ATOMS: atom_id res chain seq x y z
N MET A 1 -57.08 35.82 34.35
CA MET A 1 -56.70 35.96 32.93
C MET A 1 -56.07 34.68 32.37
N ILE A 2 -55.05 34.10 33.03
CA ILE A 2 -54.36 32.86 32.64
C ILE A 2 -55.30 31.65 32.44
N LYS A 3 -56.30 31.46 33.31
CA LYS A 3 -57.30 30.37 33.19
C LYS A 3 -58.17 30.45 31.92
N LYS A 4 -58.42 31.65 31.36
CA LYS A 4 -59.20 31.81 30.12
C LYS A 4 -58.36 31.45 28.89
N ILE A 5 -57.08 31.83 28.88
CA ILE A 5 -56.11 31.53 27.81
C ILE A 5 -55.84 30.01 27.75
N LEU A 6 -55.63 29.37 28.90
CA LEU A 6 -55.48 27.92 29.01
C LEU A 6 -56.70 27.14 28.52
N LYS A 7 -57.91 27.66 28.78
CA LYS A 7 -59.16 26.98 28.39
C LYS A 7 -59.47 27.12 26.89
N GLN A 8 -59.09 28.25 26.27
CA GLN A 8 -59.24 28.46 24.82
C GLN A 8 -58.20 27.68 24.01
N ASN A 9 -56.97 27.55 24.53
CA ASN A 9 -55.88 26.85 23.83
C ASN A 9 -55.66 25.41 24.31
N LEU A 10 -56.54 24.88 25.17
CA LEU A 10 -56.44 23.52 25.72
C LEU A 10 -56.36 22.45 24.63
N LYS A 11 -57.14 22.61 23.56
CA LYS A 11 -57.14 21.70 22.41
C LYS A 11 -55.79 21.66 21.71
N TYR A 12 -55.14 22.81 21.56
CA TYR A 12 -53.81 22.90 20.96
C TYR A 12 -52.73 22.33 21.88
N MET A 13 -52.81 22.57 23.19
CA MET A 13 -51.87 21.96 24.14
C MET A 13 -52.00 20.44 24.24
N LEU A 14 -53.24 19.91 24.23
CA LEU A 14 -53.47 18.47 24.17
C LEU A 14 -52.95 17.87 22.86
N LEU A 15 -53.17 18.55 21.74
CA LEU A 15 -52.68 18.11 20.44
C LEU A 15 -51.15 18.08 20.40
N VAL A 16 -50.47 19.09 20.96
CA VAL A 16 -49.00 19.09 21.10
C VAL A 16 -48.53 17.94 22.00
N LEU A 17 -49.21 17.68 23.12
CA LEU A 17 -48.87 16.57 24.02
C LEU A 17 -49.07 15.20 23.36
N VAL A 18 -50.13 15.02 22.56
CA VAL A 18 -50.36 13.77 21.81
C VAL A 18 -49.30 13.60 20.72
N ILE A 19 -48.98 14.67 19.98
CA ILE A 19 -47.91 14.65 18.98
C ILE A 19 -46.57 14.30 19.62
N TRP A 20 -46.23 14.91 20.76
CA TRP A 20 -45.01 14.57 21.51
C TRP A 20 -45.05 13.16 22.10
N GLY A 21 -46.21 12.71 22.60
CA GLY A 21 -46.38 11.36 23.14
C GLY A 21 -46.16 10.26 22.09
N ILE A 22 -46.39 10.55 20.80
CA ILE A 22 -46.16 9.62 19.68
C ILE A 22 -44.75 9.80 19.11
N LEU A 23 -44.29 11.04 18.90
CA LEU A 23 -42.98 11.32 18.30
C LEU A 23 -41.83 10.99 19.24
N PHE A 24 -41.96 11.23 20.54
CA PHE A 24 -40.87 11.06 21.50
C PHE A 24 -40.41 9.59 21.61
N PRO A 25 -41.32 8.58 21.74
CA PRO A 25 -40.91 7.17 21.70
C PRO A 25 -40.27 6.78 20.37
N LEU A 26 -40.79 7.27 19.24
CA LEU A 26 -40.24 6.97 17.91
C LEU A 26 -38.83 7.55 17.73
N ILE A 27 -38.58 8.76 18.26
CA ILE A 27 -37.26 9.39 18.24
C ILE A 27 -36.29 8.64 19.14
N ILE A 28 -36.73 8.14 20.31
CA ILE A 28 -35.87 7.37 21.23
C ILE A 28 -35.50 6.01 20.64
N ILE A 29 -36.46 5.28 20.08
CA ILE A 29 -36.24 3.94 19.51
C ILE A 29 -35.29 4.02 18.31
N ASN A 30 -35.49 5.03 17.45
CA ASN A 30 -34.66 5.23 16.26
C ASN A 30 -33.53 6.23 16.49
N ARG A 31 -33.18 6.52 17.74
CA ARG A 31 -32.22 7.58 18.09
C ARG A 31 -30.91 7.39 17.35
N ASP A 32 -30.37 6.17 17.33
CA ASP A 32 -29.08 5.90 16.70
C ASP A 32 -29.16 6.04 15.18
N GLN A 33 -30.26 5.61 14.55
CA GLN A 33 -30.46 5.80 13.12
C GLN A 33 -30.65 7.28 12.75
N ILE A 34 -31.36 8.05 13.57
CA ILE A 34 -31.56 9.49 13.37
C ILE A 34 -30.24 10.23 13.57
N LEU A 35 -29.45 9.87 14.60
CA LEU A 35 -28.13 10.45 14.85
C LEU A 35 -27.12 10.04 13.78
N VAL A 36 -27.17 8.81 13.27
CA VAL A 36 -26.34 8.34 12.14
C VAL A 36 -26.75 9.02 10.84
N TRP A 37 -28.04 9.13 10.55
CA TRP A 37 -28.52 9.86 9.37
C TRP A 37 -28.17 11.35 9.45
N TYR A 38 -28.37 11.96 10.62
CA TYR A 38 -28.01 13.36 10.87
C TYR A 38 -26.49 13.56 10.84
N SER A 39 -25.70 12.64 11.39
CA SER A 39 -24.23 12.72 11.31
C SER A 39 -23.77 12.52 9.87
N LEU A 40 -24.29 11.56 9.11
CA LEU A 40 -23.96 11.40 7.69
C LEU A 40 -24.36 12.62 6.85
N LYS A 41 -25.43 13.33 7.22
CA LYS A 41 -25.92 14.53 6.52
C LYS A 41 -25.20 15.83 6.92
N VAL A 42 -24.85 15.99 8.19
CA VAL A 42 -24.18 17.18 8.74
C VAL A 42 -22.66 17.04 8.72
N SER A 43 -22.15 15.83 8.90
CA SER A 43 -20.77 15.43 8.66
C SER A 43 -20.68 14.54 7.43
N ARG A 44 -21.02 15.09 6.25
CA ARG A 44 -20.06 14.85 5.16
C ARG A 44 -18.75 15.38 5.71
N GLN A 45 -17.85 14.48 6.11
CA GLN A 45 -16.63 14.81 6.85
C GLN A 45 -15.69 15.54 5.89
N HIS A 46 -16.04 16.77 5.55
CA HIS A 46 -15.21 17.63 4.75
C HIS A 46 -13.96 17.92 5.56
N TYR A 47 -12.84 18.00 4.85
CA TYR A 47 -11.56 18.42 5.37
C TYR A 47 -11.70 19.57 6.38
N ASN A 48 -11.32 19.34 7.63
CA ASN A 48 -11.37 20.33 8.70
C ASN A 48 -10.08 20.24 9.53
N GLU A 49 -9.13 21.06 9.15
CA GLU A 49 -7.81 21.12 9.77
C GLU A 49 -7.87 21.43 11.26
N SER A 50 -8.81 22.27 11.72
CA SER A 50 -8.95 22.63 13.14
C SER A 50 -9.37 21.41 13.98
N SER A 51 -10.35 20.65 13.50
CA SER A 51 -10.83 19.44 14.19
C SER A 51 -9.76 18.35 14.18
N MET A 52 -9.11 18.12 13.03
CA MET A 52 -7.98 17.20 12.90
C MET A 52 -6.86 17.56 13.89
N ASN A 53 -6.42 18.81 13.91
CA ASN A 53 -5.37 19.29 14.82
C ASN A 53 -5.77 19.17 16.30
N GLY A 54 -7.06 19.38 16.62
CA GLY A 54 -7.57 19.16 17.97
C GLY A 54 -7.41 17.71 18.42
N PHE A 55 -7.74 16.75 17.56
CA PHE A 55 -7.57 15.32 17.86
C PHE A 55 -6.09 14.89 17.88
N LEU A 56 -5.26 15.38 16.96
CA LEU A 56 -3.82 15.13 16.97
C LEU A 56 -3.17 15.62 18.27
N LYS A 57 -3.48 16.85 18.69
CA LYS A 57 -2.98 17.41 19.97
C LYS A 57 -3.39 16.55 21.16
N LYS A 58 -4.64 16.07 21.17
CA LYS A 58 -5.13 15.22 22.26
C LYS A 58 -4.41 13.86 22.29
N GLY A 59 -4.26 13.19 21.14
CA GLY A 59 -3.48 11.95 21.05
C GLY A 59 -2.02 12.15 21.48
N ASN A 60 -1.37 13.21 21.00
CA ASN A 60 0.00 13.55 21.40
C ASN A 60 0.13 13.82 22.91
N SER A 61 -0.85 14.49 23.52
CA SER A 61 -0.84 14.76 24.95
C SER A 61 -0.93 13.48 25.79
N ILE A 62 -1.72 12.50 25.35
CA ILE A 62 -1.87 11.20 26.02
C ILE A 62 -0.54 10.43 25.93
N LEU A 63 0.03 10.32 24.72
CA LEU A 63 1.34 9.66 24.55
C LEU A 63 2.42 10.33 25.38
N HIS A 64 2.49 11.66 25.37
CA HIS A 64 3.47 12.40 26.17
C HIS A 64 3.27 12.15 27.68
N ASN A 65 2.04 12.17 28.18
CA ASN A 65 1.76 11.92 29.59
C ASN A 65 2.05 10.47 30.01
N SER A 66 1.84 9.52 29.09
CA SER A 66 2.11 8.11 29.35
C SER A 66 3.62 7.79 29.45
N ASN A 67 4.50 8.64 28.91
CA ASN A 67 5.93 8.36 28.70
C ASN A 67 6.16 6.99 28.03
N ALA A 68 5.25 6.59 27.12
CA ALA A 68 5.35 5.33 26.39
C ALA A 68 6.48 5.39 25.36
N ASN A 69 7.41 4.43 25.43
CA ASN A 69 8.41 4.21 24.42
C ASN A 69 7.84 3.28 23.34
N LEU A 70 7.32 3.89 22.27
CA LEU A 70 6.69 3.17 21.16
C LEU A 70 7.64 2.20 20.46
N GLU A 71 8.94 2.50 20.41
CA GLU A 71 9.95 1.64 19.79
C GLU A 71 10.11 0.35 20.59
N LEU A 72 10.25 0.46 21.93
CA LEU A 72 10.32 -0.70 22.81
C LEU A 72 9.05 -1.56 22.73
N MET A 73 7.87 -0.93 22.64
CA MET A 73 6.61 -1.64 22.48
C MET A 73 6.50 -2.36 21.13
N ARG A 74 6.98 -1.73 20.05
CA ARG A 74 7.05 -2.33 18.72
C ARG A 74 8.00 -3.53 18.69
N ASP A 75 9.19 -3.41 19.27
CA ASP A 75 10.17 -4.51 19.32
C ASP A 75 9.62 -5.71 20.10
N ALA A 76 8.89 -5.44 21.20
CA ALA A 76 8.18 -6.48 21.94
C ALA A 76 7.12 -7.15 21.06
N CYS A 77 6.34 -6.36 20.31
CA CYS A 77 5.34 -6.87 19.36
C CYS A 77 5.95 -7.78 18.29
N ASP A 78 7.03 -7.36 17.66
CA ASP A 78 7.74 -8.14 16.63
C ASP A 78 8.34 -9.43 17.23
N TYR A 79 8.88 -9.36 18.45
CA TYR A 79 9.37 -10.53 19.18
C TYR A 79 8.27 -11.57 19.42
N TYR A 80 7.13 -11.17 20.01
CA TYR A 80 6.03 -12.10 20.30
C TYR A 80 5.35 -12.62 19.02
N LYS A 81 5.27 -11.81 17.97
CA LYS A 81 4.78 -12.25 16.66
C LYS A 81 5.64 -13.35 16.06
N ASN A 82 6.97 -13.23 16.18
CA ASN A 82 7.91 -14.25 15.71
C ASN A 82 7.90 -15.52 16.59
N LEU A 83 7.53 -15.39 17.87
CA LEU A 83 7.37 -16.52 18.79
C LEU A 83 6.06 -17.30 18.60
N ASN A 84 5.04 -16.78 17.92
CA ASN A 84 3.76 -17.48 17.68
C ASN A 84 3.88 -18.78 16.86
N HIS A 85 5.09 -19.21 16.51
CA HIS A 85 5.40 -20.53 15.96
C HIS A 85 5.98 -21.53 17.00
N VAL A 86 6.04 -21.16 18.29
CA VAL A 86 6.56 -21.98 19.39
C VAL A 86 5.53 -22.03 20.52
N ASP A 87 5.22 -23.23 21.00
CA ASP A 87 4.20 -23.52 22.01
C ASP A 87 4.52 -22.79 23.35
N PRO A 88 3.61 -21.95 23.90
CA PRO A 88 3.88 -21.13 25.08
C PRO A 88 4.16 -21.94 26.36
N ILE A 89 3.83 -23.23 26.39
CA ILE A 89 4.11 -24.14 27.53
C ILE A 89 5.59 -24.59 27.56
N LEU A 90 6.30 -24.53 26.42
CA LEU A 90 7.68 -25.01 26.28
C LEU A 90 8.73 -23.88 26.29
N TYR A 91 8.32 -22.62 26.43
CA TYR A 91 9.23 -21.47 26.37
C TYR A 91 9.23 -20.67 27.67
N GLU A 92 10.01 -21.12 28.67
CA GLU A 92 10.58 -20.20 29.65
C GLU A 92 11.84 -19.58 29.02
N PRO A 93 11.90 -18.26 28.77
CA PRO A 93 13.13 -17.64 28.29
C PRO A 93 14.20 -17.83 29.36
N LYS A 94 15.22 -18.64 29.05
CA LYS A 94 16.38 -18.79 29.93
C LYS A 94 17.03 -17.41 30.07
N TRP A 95 17.43 -17.04 31.30
CA TRP A 95 18.04 -15.75 31.63
C TRP A 95 19.17 -15.30 30.64
N TYR A 96 19.85 -16.27 30.01
CA TYR A 96 20.86 -16.04 28.98
C TYR A 96 20.32 -15.35 27.71
N ASP A 97 19.08 -15.62 27.30
CA ASP A 97 18.43 -14.96 26.15
C ASP A 97 17.96 -13.52 26.48
N GLN A 98 17.71 -13.23 27.76
CA GLN A 98 17.32 -11.90 28.25
C GLN A 98 18.51 -10.92 28.32
N VAL A 99 19.75 -11.40 28.34
CA VAL A 99 20.93 -10.54 28.55
C VAL A 99 21.65 -10.22 27.24
N HIS A 100 21.64 -11.14 26.25
CA HIS A 100 22.45 -10.97 25.04
C HIS A 100 21.74 -10.30 23.85
N ARG A 101 20.39 -10.34 23.76
CA ARG A 101 19.68 -9.74 22.61
C ARG A 101 19.44 -8.23 22.71
N TRP A 102 19.38 -7.68 23.92
CA TRP A 102 19.14 -6.25 24.14
C TRP A 102 20.42 -5.40 24.08
N GLN A 103 21.56 -6.01 23.76
CA GLN A 103 22.87 -5.37 23.71
C GLN A 103 23.27 -4.85 22.32
N ASN A 104 22.51 -5.11 21.24
CA ASN A 104 22.90 -4.68 19.89
C ASN A 104 21.76 -3.99 19.10
N PRO A 105 21.59 -2.67 19.25
CA PRO A 105 20.74 -1.88 18.37
C PRO A 105 21.60 -1.31 17.22
N LYS A 106 22.14 -2.15 16.34
CA LYS A 106 22.78 -1.69 15.08
C LYS A 106 22.50 -2.64 13.92
N ASP A 107 21.27 -2.59 13.43
CA ASP A 107 21.02 -2.60 11.99
C ASP A 107 19.88 -1.63 11.65
N LYS A 108 20.32 -0.43 11.27
CA LYS A 108 19.73 0.46 10.26
C LYS A 108 18.28 0.94 10.50
N GLU A 109 18.16 2.27 10.53
CA GLU A 109 17.25 2.97 9.61
C GLU A 109 17.47 2.43 8.19
N SER A 110 16.92 1.25 7.89
CA SER A 110 16.62 0.91 6.53
C SER A 110 15.37 1.72 6.25
N SER A 111 15.58 2.87 5.61
CA SER A 111 14.61 3.33 4.64
C SER A 111 14.33 2.13 3.75
N TRP A 112 13.26 1.38 4.03
CA TRP A 112 12.90 0.20 3.26
C TRP A 112 12.62 0.63 1.79
N PHE A 113 12.29 1.91 1.59
CA PHE A 113 12.33 2.62 0.30
C PHE A 113 13.71 2.57 -0.38
N GLY A 114 14.81 2.75 0.36
CA GLY A 114 16.18 2.63 -0.16
C GLY A 114 16.60 1.18 -0.47
N SER A 115 16.03 0.19 0.21
CA SER A 115 16.22 -1.23 -0.15
C SER A 115 15.41 -1.61 -1.41
N PHE A 116 14.30 -0.92 -1.67
CA PHE A 116 13.52 -1.03 -2.91
C PHE A 116 14.18 -0.34 -4.13
N PHE A 117 15.06 0.65 -3.91
CA PHE A 117 15.72 1.44 -4.96
C PHE A 117 17.26 1.36 -5.00
N GLY A 118 17.88 0.51 -4.18
CA GLY A 118 19.31 0.18 -4.26
C GLY A 118 20.24 1.30 -3.77
N ASN A 119 20.84 1.12 -2.59
CA ASN A 119 22.27 1.34 -2.31
C ASN A 119 22.56 1.08 -0.83
N GLU A 120 23.43 0.10 -0.56
CA GLU A 120 23.78 -0.34 0.78
C GLU A 120 25.28 -0.05 1.02
N SER A 121 25.58 0.86 1.95
CA SER A 121 26.93 0.96 2.52
C SER A 121 26.85 0.98 4.04
N GLN A 122 27.50 -0.01 4.66
CA GLN A 122 27.66 -0.15 6.10
C GLN A 122 29.00 0.47 6.50
N ASN A 123 28.99 1.41 7.44
CA ASN A 123 30.17 1.76 8.24
C ASN A 123 29.74 1.91 9.71
N SER A 124 30.17 0.96 10.53
CA SER A 124 29.89 0.86 11.96
C SER A 124 30.87 1.72 12.77
N LYS A 125 30.37 2.72 13.50
CA LYS A 125 31.05 3.28 14.69
C LYS A 125 30.26 2.92 15.93
N GLN A 126 30.91 2.35 16.94
CA GLN A 126 30.36 1.91 18.24
C GLN A 126 29.70 3.06 19.01
N GLN A 127 28.58 2.75 19.68
CA GLN A 127 27.91 3.65 20.63
C GLN A 127 27.22 2.75 21.69
N GLU A 128 27.20 3.21 22.93
CA GLU A 128 27.05 2.43 24.17
C GLU A 128 25.68 1.73 24.38
N PRO A 129 25.63 0.60 25.13
CA PRO A 129 24.46 -0.27 25.26
C PRO A 129 23.37 0.24 26.23
N LEU A 130 22.12 0.02 25.84
CA LEU A 130 20.88 0.32 26.58
C LEU A 130 20.72 -0.59 27.82
N LEU A 131 21.09 -0.06 28.98
CA LEU A 131 20.88 -0.71 30.29
C LEU A 131 19.81 0.01 31.13
N LYS A 132 18.76 0.58 30.49
CA LYS A 132 17.86 1.54 31.16
C LYS A 132 16.46 1.04 31.56
N TYR A 133 16.08 -0.21 31.30
CA TYR A 133 14.77 -0.72 31.73
C TYR A 133 14.90 -2.05 32.49
N TYR A 134 14.70 -1.98 33.81
CA TYR A 134 14.59 -3.12 34.73
C TYR A 134 13.24 -3.88 34.61
N VAL A 135 12.40 -3.54 33.63
CA VAL A 135 11.02 -4.03 33.51
C VAL A 135 10.93 -4.97 32.31
N HIS A 136 10.35 -6.16 32.52
CA HIS A 136 10.10 -7.13 31.46
C HIS A 136 9.24 -6.48 30.34
N PRO A 137 9.59 -6.63 29.04
CA PRO A 137 8.90 -5.92 27.94
C PRO A 137 7.38 -6.12 27.91
N ARG A 138 6.90 -7.29 28.33
CA ARG A 138 5.46 -7.58 28.43
C ARG A 138 4.76 -6.76 29.51
N ASP A 139 5.39 -6.59 30.66
CA ASP A 139 4.81 -5.85 31.78
C ASP A 139 4.86 -4.35 31.51
N TYR A 140 5.92 -3.90 30.82
CA TYR A 140 6.00 -2.56 30.28
C TYR A 140 4.88 -2.29 29.26
N TRP A 141 4.67 -3.22 28.32
CA TRP A 141 3.64 -3.12 27.30
C TRP A 141 2.23 -3.09 27.91
N ASN A 142 1.90 -4.05 28.79
CA ASN A 142 0.61 -4.09 29.48
C ASN A 142 0.32 -2.82 30.30
N GLY A 143 1.36 -2.22 30.89
CA GLY A 143 1.22 -0.99 31.67
C GLY A 143 1.01 0.28 30.84
N LYS A 144 1.23 0.24 29.53
CA LYS A 144 1.15 1.40 28.63
C LYS A 144 0.19 1.22 27.46
N GLU A 145 -0.24 -0.01 27.18
CA GLU A 145 -1.13 -0.35 26.07
C GLU A 145 -2.41 0.49 26.07
N GLY A 146 -3.05 0.67 27.23
CA GLY A 146 -4.29 1.44 27.35
C GLY A 146 -4.18 2.88 26.85
N ASP A 147 -3.14 3.61 27.30
CA ASP A 147 -2.89 4.99 26.89
C ASP A 147 -2.55 5.08 25.40
N VAL A 148 -1.77 4.12 24.90
CA VAL A 148 -1.35 4.06 23.49
C VAL A 148 -2.55 3.73 22.58
N LEU A 149 -3.47 2.85 23.01
CA LEU A 149 -4.73 2.59 22.31
C LEU A 149 -5.68 3.78 22.34
N GLU A 150 -5.75 4.52 23.46
CA GLU A 150 -6.55 5.73 23.53
C GLU A 150 -6.02 6.79 22.55
N ALA A 151 -4.68 6.97 22.50
CA ALA A 151 -4.06 7.84 21.51
C ALA A 151 -4.36 7.41 20.06
N LEU A 152 -4.31 6.10 19.77
CA LEU A 152 -4.66 5.54 18.48
C LEU A 152 -6.08 5.92 18.05
N ASP A 153 -7.05 5.84 18.97
CA ASP A 153 -8.44 6.20 18.69
C ASP A 153 -8.60 7.68 18.34
N TYR A 154 -7.85 8.57 19.00
CA TYR A 154 -7.83 9.98 18.62
C TYR A 154 -7.20 10.20 17.24
N TYR A 155 -6.14 9.48 16.88
CA TYR A 155 -5.54 9.60 15.55
C TYR A 155 -6.48 9.09 14.45
N LYS A 156 -7.22 8.01 14.69
CA LYS A 156 -8.27 7.54 13.78
C LYS A 156 -9.37 8.58 13.59
N ARG A 157 -9.81 9.23 14.68
CA ARG A 157 -10.77 10.34 14.58
C ARG A 157 -10.18 11.54 13.82
N ALA A 158 -8.88 11.83 14.00
CA ALA A 158 -8.20 12.87 13.24
C ALA A 158 -8.20 12.57 11.74
N LEU A 159 -7.98 11.30 11.36
CA LEU A 159 -7.95 10.85 9.96
C LEU A 159 -9.25 11.17 9.21
N ASN A 160 -10.39 11.05 9.87
CA ASN A 160 -11.70 11.38 9.32
C ASN A 160 -11.83 12.86 8.90
N TYR A 161 -11.04 13.77 9.47
CA TYR A 161 -11.05 15.20 9.12
C TYR A 161 -9.81 15.62 8.33
N ALA A 162 -8.91 14.68 8.04
CA ALA A 162 -7.57 14.96 7.54
C ALA A 162 -7.53 15.37 6.08
N GLY A 163 -8.51 14.95 5.26
CA GLY A 163 -8.46 15.13 3.82
C GLY A 163 -7.13 14.60 3.27
N PRO A 164 -6.35 15.41 2.52
CA PRO A 164 -5.04 15.03 2.00
C PRO A 164 -3.87 15.18 3.00
N ASN A 165 -4.13 15.43 4.29
CA ASN A 165 -3.06 15.52 5.29
C ASN A 165 -2.57 14.12 5.72
N PHE A 166 -1.27 13.90 5.56
CA PHE A 166 -0.60 12.63 5.83
C PHE A 166 -0.16 12.44 7.31
N GLU A 167 -0.20 13.50 8.13
CA GLU A 167 0.25 13.43 9.53
C GLU A 167 -0.53 12.42 10.39
N PRO A 168 -1.87 12.33 10.32
CA PRO A 168 -2.62 11.32 11.07
C PRO A 168 -2.23 9.89 10.70
N VAL A 169 -1.92 9.64 9.42
CA VAL A 169 -1.49 8.32 8.93
C VAL A 169 -0.16 7.92 9.57
N LYS A 170 0.82 8.83 9.62
CA LYS A 170 2.11 8.58 10.29
C LYS A 170 1.93 8.26 11.77
N LYS A 171 1.04 8.98 12.46
CA LYS A 171 0.75 8.71 13.87
C LYS A 171 0.05 7.39 14.11
N ILE A 172 -0.88 7.01 13.23
CA ILE A 172 -1.50 5.68 13.26
C ILE A 172 -0.47 4.59 12.95
N GLU A 173 0.47 4.80 12.03
CA GLU A 173 1.55 3.88 11.74
C GLU A 173 2.44 3.65 12.98
N GLU A 174 2.98 4.73 13.56
CA GLU A 174 3.83 4.68 14.77
C GLU A 174 3.15 3.90 15.91
N VAL A 175 1.90 4.25 16.21
CA VAL A 175 1.15 3.65 17.31
C VAL A 175 0.63 2.26 16.99
N GLY A 176 0.12 2.05 15.78
CA GLY A 176 -0.45 0.77 15.33
C GLY A 176 0.57 -0.36 15.38
N TRP A 177 1.84 -0.09 15.00
CA TRP A 177 2.92 -1.05 15.15
C TRP A 177 3.27 -1.31 16.63
N ALA A 178 3.29 -0.27 17.47
CA ALA A 178 3.56 -0.41 18.90
C ALA A 178 2.53 -1.28 19.64
N VAL A 179 1.27 -1.32 19.20
CA VAL A 179 0.20 -2.15 19.78
C VAL A 179 -0.11 -3.41 18.98
N CYS A 180 0.76 -3.85 18.08
CA CYS A 180 0.58 -5.07 17.27
C CYS A 180 -0.68 -5.05 16.39
N ARG A 181 -1.15 -3.89 15.91
CA ARG A 181 -2.37 -3.73 15.09
C ARG A 181 -2.07 -3.23 13.66
N PRO A 182 -1.37 -4.02 12.82
CA PRO A 182 -1.00 -3.59 11.46
C PRO A 182 -2.21 -3.34 10.55
N ARG A 183 -3.37 -3.97 10.81
CA ARG A 183 -4.60 -3.74 10.05
C ARG A 183 -5.07 -2.28 10.11
N GLU A 184 -4.87 -1.62 11.25
CA GLU A 184 -5.23 -0.21 11.43
C GLU A 184 -4.36 0.71 10.57
N VAL A 185 -3.10 0.32 10.37
CA VAL A 185 -2.16 1.04 9.51
C VAL A 185 -2.59 0.93 8.05
N VAL A 186 -2.92 -0.28 7.58
CA VAL A 186 -3.44 -0.51 6.22
C VAL A 186 -4.73 0.29 5.98
N LEU A 187 -5.67 0.25 6.93
CA LEU A 187 -6.89 1.05 6.87
C LEU A 187 -6.60 2.55 6.81
N ALA A 188 -5.63 3.05 7.58
CA ALA A 188 -5.26 4.45 7.56
C ALA A 188 -4.71 4.89 6.20
N TYR A 189 -3.81 4.10 5.61
CA TYR A 189 -3.24 4.38 4.29
C TYR A 189 -4.30 4.33 3.18
N SER A 190 -5.21 3.35 3.22
CA SER A 190 -6.31 3.26 2.25
C SER A 190 -7.28 4.44 2.36
N THR A 191 -7.65 4.83 3.58
CA THR A 191 -8.53 5.97 3.86
C THR A 191 -7.88 7.28 3.40
N PHE A 192 -6.57 7.44 3.65
CA PHE A 192 -5.83 8.62 3.18
C PHE A 192 -5.83 8.77 1.66
N ILE A 193 -5.62 7.66 0.92
CA ILE A 193 -5.66 7.68 -0.54
C ILE A 193 -7.05 8.10 -1.04
N LEU A 194 -8.10 7.51 -0.49
CA LEU A 194 -9.49 7.85 -0.82
C LEU A 194 -9.79 9.33 -0.51
N ASN A 195 -9.48 9.80 0.70
CA ASN A 195 -9.69 11.19 1.10
C ASN A 195 -8.90 12.18 0.24
N THR A 196 -7.70 11.80 -0.23
CA THR A 196 -6.89 12.62 -1.13
C THR A 196 -7.52 12.69 -2.52
N GLU A 197 -7.98 11.56 -3.05
CA GLU A 197 -8.68 11.50 -4.34
C GLU A 197 -9.99 12.30 -4.31
N GLU A 198 -10.80 12.13 -3.26
CA GLU A 198 -12.05 12.89 -3.06
C GLU A 198 -11.80 14.39 -2.94
N TYR A 199 -10.79 14.82 -2.17
CA TYR A 199 -10.43 16.24 -2.07
C TYR A 199 -10.07 16.85 -3.44
N VAL A 200 -9.25 16.15 -4.21
CA VAL A 200 -8.85 16.59 -5.56
C VAL A 200 -10.04 16.56 -6.50
N GLU A 201 -10.89 15.54 -6.40
CA GLU A 201 -12.11 15.42 -7.17
C GLU A 201 -13.04 16.60 -6.92
N GLU A 202 -13.37 16.94 -5.67
CA GLU A 202 -14.23 18.08 -5.32
C GLU A 202 -13.70 19.39 -5.90
N LYS A 203 -12.37 19.59 -5.87
CA LYS A 203 -11.71 20.77 -6.45
C LYS A 203 -11.74 20.79 -7.97
N LEU A 204 -11.80 19.62 -8.63
CA LEU A 204 -11.87 19.48 -10.09
C LEU A 204 -13.30 19.45 -10.63
N ALA A 205 -14.27 18.92 -9.86
CA ALA A 205 -15.67 18.71 -10.24
C ALA A 205 -16.42 20.01 -10.55
N ILE A 206 -15.90 21.16 -10.08
CA ILE A 206 -16.34 22.50 -10.49
C ILE A 206 -16.22 22.68 -12.02
N SER A 207 -15.41 21.88 -12.71
CA SER A 207 -15.08 22.10 -14.11
C SER A 207 -15.69 21.11 -15.11
N TYR A 208 -16.08 19.87 -14.75
CA TYR A 208 -16.55 18.83 -15.71
C TYR A 208 -17.42 17.71 -15.07
N PRO A 209 -18.76 17.77 -15.14
CA PRO A 209 -19.65 16.82 -14.44
C PRO A 209 -19.96 15.49 -15.19
N ASN A 210 -19.59 15.34 -16.47
CA ASN A 210 -20.04 14.22 -17.33
C ASN A 210 -18.96 13.19 -17.72
N ASP A 211 -17.82 13.14 -17.03
CA ASP A 211 -16.74 12.21 -17.38
C ASP A 211 -17.03 10.77 -16.92
N SER A 212 -16.59 9.78 -17.72
CA SER A 212 -16.54 8.38 -17.27
C SER A 212 -15.62 8.21 -16.06
N GLU A 213 -15.91 7.21 -15.22
CA GLU A 213 -15.16 6.95 -13.97
C GLU A 213 -13.65 6.78 -14.20
N ILE A 214 -13.26 6.09 -15.27
CA ILE A 214 -11.85 5.88 -15.64
C ILE A 214 -11.17 7.22 -15.95
N ILE A 215 -11.78 8.06 -16.79
CA ILE A 215 -11.24 9.38 -17.17
C ILE A 215 -11.09 10.26 -15.94
N LYS A 216 -12.09 10.20 -15.05
CA LYS A 216 -12.11 10.93 -13.78
C LYS A 216 -10.93 10.53 -12.89
N THR A 217 -10.71 9.23 -12.70
CA THR A 217 -9.55 8.71 -11.93
C THR A 217 -8.23 9.16 -12.54
N TYR A 218 -8.03 9.03 -13.86
CA TYR A 218 -6.80 9.49 -14.52
C TYR A 218 -6.56 10.99 -14.32
N ARG A 219 -7.61 11.81 -14.36
CA ARG A 219 -7.49 13.25 -14.16
C ARG A 219 -7.12 13.60 -12.73
N ILE A 220 -7.75 12.96 -11.74
CA ILE A 220 -7.42 13.14 -10.32
C ILE A 220 -5.94 12.83 -10.09
N ILE A 221 -5.48 11.67 -10.55
CA ILE A 221 -4.10 11.24 -10.35
C ILE A 221 -3.12 12.15 -11.10
N SER A 222 -3.48 12.60 -12.32
CA SER A 222 -2.68 13.57 -13.06
C SER A 222 -2.57 14.93 -12.35
N ALA A 223 -3.65 15.40 -11.71
CA ALA A 223 -3.63 16.63 -10.92
C ALA A 223 -2.73 16.49 -9.68
N ILE A 224 -2.75 15.34 -9.00
CA ILE A 224 -1.84 15.02 -7.88
C ILE A 224 -0.39 14.98 -8.38
N LYS A 225 -0.14 14.25 -9.48
CA LYS A 225 1.18 14.10 -10.10
C LYS A 225 1.81 15.45 -10.43
N ASN A 226 1.04 16.35 -11.03
CA ASN A 226 1.50 17.68 -11.46
C ASN A 226 1.53 18.69 -10.31
N GLY A 227 1.20 18.28 -9.08
CA GLY A 227 1.21 19.16 -7.91
C GLY A 227 0.22 20.33 -8.02
N LYS A 228 -0.92 20.13 -8.70
CA LYS A 228 -1.92 21.18 -8.94
C LYS A 228 -2.47 21.76 -7.63
N PHE A 229 -2.53 20.95 -6.58
CA PHE A 229 -3.00 21.34 -5.26
C PHE A 229 -1.87 21.11 -4.24
N LYS A 230 -1.57 22.12 -3.42
CA LYS A 230 -0.46 22.06 -2.46
C LYS A 230 -0.70 21.04 -1.35
N GLU A 231 -1.96 20.83 -0.98
CA GLU A 231 -2.35 19.93 0.09
C GLU A 231 -2.25 18.46 -0.36
N ALA A 232 -2.58 18.16 -1.61
CA ALA A 232 -2.51 16.82 -2.20
C ALA A 232 -1.11 16.51 -2.75
N ARG A 233 -0.17 16.28 -1.83
CA ARG A 233 1.23 16.03 -2.17
C ARG A 233 1.45 14.68 -2.86
N ARG A 234 2.13 14.72 -4.02
CA ARG A 234 2.51 13.54 -4.81
C ARG A 234 3.27 12.51 -3.98
N ASP A 235 4.28 12.93 -3.23
CA ASP A 235 5.20 12.01 -2.55
C ASP A 235 4.53 11.21 -1.41
N PHE A 236 3.60 11.85 -0.68
CA PHE A 236 2.81 11.15 0.34
C PHE A 236 1.80 10.18 -0.28
N TYR A 237 1.17 10.59 -1.38
CA TYR A 237 0.24 9.73 -2.10
C TYR A 237 0.95 8.52 -2.73
N GLU A 238 2.11 8.74 -3.36
CA GLU A 238 2.98 7.67 -3.88
C GLU A 238 3.40 6.72 -2.75
N LYS A 239 3.85 7.25 -1.61
CA LYS A 239 4.19 6.44 -0.43
C LYS A 239 3.02 5.57 0.02
N GLY A 240 1.81 6.12 0.06
CA GLY A 240 0.62 5.37 0.48
C GLY A 240 0.26 4.23 -0.46
N LEU A 241 0.35 4.45 -1.78
CA LEU A 241 0.09 3.41 -2.77
C LEU A 241 1.07 2.24 -2.66
N ILE A 242 2.37 2.55 -2.51
CA ILE A 242 3.40 1.52 -2.37
C ILE A 242 3.21 0.75 -1.06
N TYR A 243 2.88 1.44 0.03
CA TYR A 243 2.63 0.81 1.32
C TYR A 243 1.49 -0.22 1.24
N LEU A 244 0.35 0.14 0.62
CA LEU A 244 -0.77 -0.78 0.42
C LEU A 244 -0.37 -2.02 -0.38
N LEU A 245 0.42 -1.87 -1.46
CA LEU A 245 0.87 -3.01 -2.26
C LEU A 245 1.74 -4.01 -1.47
N LEU A 246 2.48 -3.54 -0.47
CA LEU A 246 3.42 -4.39 0.27
C LEU A 246 2.77 -5.05 1.48
N GLU A 247 2.04 -4.28 2.28
CA GLU A 247 1.40 -4.81 3.49
C GLU A 247 0.25 -5.76 3.16
N LEU A 248 -0.45 -5.53 2.05
CA LEU A 248 -1.56 -6.42 1.70
C LEU A 248 -1.06 -7.83 1.34
N LYS A 249 0.21 -8.00 0.92
CA LYS A 249 0.75 -9.23 0.31
C LYS A 249 -0.14 -9.72 -0.85
N TRP A 250 0.48 -10.29 -1.89
CA TRP A 250 -0.27 -10.71 -3.08
C TRP A 250 -1.39 -11.74 -2.81
N ALA A 251 -1.35 -12.42 -1.65
CA ALA A 251 -2.33 -13.43 -1.25
C ALA A 251 -3.64 -12.87 -0.66
N ASN A 252 -3.65 -11.64 -0.12
CA ASN A 252 -4.84 -11.10 0.56
C ASN A 252 -5.52 -9.95 -0.19
N ILE A 253 -4.94 -9.47 -1.29
CA ILE A 253 -5.54 -8.44 -2.13
C ILE A 253 -6.25 -9.08 -3.31
N SER A 254 -7.42 -8.55 -3.69
CA SER A 254 -8.02 -8.99 -4.94
C SER A 254 -7.12 -8.58 -6.12
N PRO A 255 -6.96 -9.42 -7.16
CA PRO A 255 -6.15 -9.06 -8.31
C PRO A 255 -6.59 -7.76 -8.99
N THR A 256 -7.89 -7.45 -8.94
CA THR A 256 -8.48 -6.21 -9.44
C THR A 256 -8.05 -4.97 -8.63
N GLU A 257 -7.99 -5.07 -7.31
CA GLU A 257 -7.50 -3.97 -6.46
C GLU A 257 -6.00 -3.74 -6.68
N ALA A 258 -5.22 -4.82 -6.79
CA ALA A 258 -3.80 -4.73 -7.10
C ALA A 258 -3.56 -4.07 -8.46
N GLU A 259 -4.34 -4.43 -9.49
CA GLU A 259 -4.26 -3.80 -10.81
C GLU A 259 -4.59 -2.30 -10.75
N ASN A 260 -5.60 -1.91 -9.96
CA ASN A 260 -5.93 -0.50 -9.77
C ASN A 260 -4.78 0.26 -9.10
N LEU A 261 -4.21 -0.27 -8.01
CA LEU A 261 -3.05 0.34 -7.34
C LEU A 261 -1.84 0.49 -8.27
N TYR A 262 -1.51 -0.54 -9.05
CA TYR A 262 -0.44 -0.44 -10.05
C TYR A 262 -0.74 0.63 -11.11
N THR A 263 -1.99 0.71 -11.57
CA THR A 263 -2.40 1.74 -12.55
C THR A 263 -2.20 3.14 -12.00
N LYS A 264 -2.56 3.38 -10.73
CA LYS A 264 -2.33 4.66 -10.04
C LYS A 264 -0.84 4.99 -9.94
N LEU A 265 -0.01 4.01 -9.55
CA LEU A 265 1.44 4.19 -9.45
C LEU A 265 2.08 4.51 -10.80
N ILE A 266 1.72 3.77 -11.85
CA ILE A 266 2.25 3.96 -13.20
C ILE A 266 1.99 5.39 -13.71
N VAL A 267 0.82 5.96 -13.43
CA VAL A 267 0.51 7.35 -13.81
C VAL A 267 1.39 8.33 -13.03
N ILE A 268 1.56 8.13 -11.72
CA ILE A 268 2.36 9.02 -10.86
C ILE A 268 3.84 8.99 -11.21
N THR A 269 4.37 7.80 -11.44
CA THR A 269 5.80 7.58 -11.68
C THR A 269 6.19 7.77 -13.13
N SER A 270 5.27 8.16 -14.02
CA SER A 270 5.55 8.25 -15.46
C SER A 270 6.66 9.23 -15.86
N ASN A 271 7.11 10.11 -14.96
CA ASN A 271 8.26 10.99 -15.20
C ASN A 271 9.61 10.32 -14.79
N GLN A 272 9.57 9.24 -14.03
CA GLN A 272 10.72 8.45 -13.59
C GLN A 272 10.73 7.14 -14.36
N LYS A 273 11.37 7.14 -15.53
CA LYS A 273 11.26 6.04 -16.51
C LYS A 273 11.65 4.67 -15.93
N GLU A 274 12.68 4.61 -15.10
CA GLU A 274 13.11 3.37 -14.42
C GLU A 274 12.01 2.81 -13.50
N VAL A 275 11.47 3.65 -12.61
CA VAL A 275 10.42 3.27 -11.65
C VAL A 275 9.13 2.92 -12.37
N TYR A 276 8.78 3.69 -13.41
CA TYR A 276 7.66 3.44 -14.30
C TYR A 276 7.75 2.05 -14.94
N ASN A 277 8.90 1.69 -15.53
CA ASN A 277 9.12 0.40 -16.18
C ASN A 277 9.01 -0.76 -15.19
N ARG A 278 9.58 -0.61 -13.98
CA ARG A 278 9.44 -1.63 -12.92
C ARG A 278 7.97 -1.86 -12.56
N PHE A 279 7.17 -0.81 -12.38
CA PHE A 279 5.74 -0.97 -12.08
C PHE A 279 4.94 -1.55 -13.27
N ARG A 280 5.29 -1.20 -14.51
CA ARG A 280 4.72 -1.84 -15.72
C ARG A 280 5.01 -3.34 -15.74
N LYS A 281 6.27 -3.75 -15.51
CA LYS A 281 6.66 -5.17 -15.41
C LYS A 281 5.87 -5.90 -14.33
N LYS A 282 5.75 -5.33 -13.13
CA LYS A 282 4.98 -5.94 -12.01
C LYS A 282 3.49 -6.07 -12.33
N ARG A 283 2.88 -5.07 -12.96
CA ARG A 283 1.48 -5.17 -13.43
C ARG A 283 1.31 -6.20 -14.54
N GLY A 284 2.27 -6.29 -15.46
CA GLY A 284 2.31 -7.33 -16.49
C GLY A 284 2.33 -8.74 -15.89
N LEU A 285 3.12 -8.97 -14.84
CA LEU A 285 3.14 -10.25 -14.11
C LEU A 285 1.81 -10.57 -13.45
N LEU A 286 1.12 -9.57 -12.88
CA LEU A 286 -0.22 -9.73 -12.31
C LEU A 286 -1.24 -10.12 -13.39
N ARG A 287 -1.24 -9.39 -14.52
CA ARG A 287 -2.13 -9.66 -15.66
C ARG A 287 -1.86 -11.01 -16.32
N TYR A 288 -0.60 -11.44 -16.38
CA TYR A 288 -0.24 -12.78 -16.84
C TYR A 288 -0.87 -13.87 -15.97
N LYS A 289 -0.81 -13.72 -14.64
CA LYS A 289 -1.48 -14.64 -13.71
C LYS A 289 -3.00 -14.64 -13.93
N LEU A 290 -3.61 -13.46 -14.06
CA LEU A 290 -5.03 -13.31 -14.37
C LEU A 290 -5.42 -13.83 -15.76
N GLY A 291 -4.46 -13.98 -16.67
CA GLY A 291 -4.64 -14.59 -17.98
C GLY A 291 -5.08 -16.03 -17.92
N GLN A 292 -4.70 -16.76 -16.86
CA GLN A 292 -5.08 -18.15 -16.64
C GLN A 292 -6.60 -18.30 -16.49
N GLU A 293 -7.26 -17.29 -15.92
CA GLU A 293 -8.71 -17.23 -15.76
C GLU A 293 -9.38 -16.60 -16.99
N LYS A 294 -8.83 -15.50 -17.51
CA LYS A 294 -9.36 -14.77 -18.66
C LYS A 294 -8.26 -14.42 -19.66
N LYS A 295 -8.27 -15.09 -20.81
CA LYS A 295 -7.23 -14.97 -21.85
C LYS A 295 -6.96 -13.54 -22.35
N ASP A 296 -7.96 -12.65 -22.33
CA ASP A 296 -7.78 -11.25 -22.76
C ASP A 296 -6.68 -10.53 -21.94
N ASN A 297 -6.49 -10.93 -20.69
CA ASN A 297 -5.45 -10.34 -19.83
C ASN A 297 -4.04 -10.62 -20.34
N TYR A 298 -3.81 -11.68 -21.13
CA TYR A 298 -2.51 -11.91 -21.77
C TYR A 298 -2.15 -10.80 -22.76
N LYS A 299 -3.13 -10.25 -23.49
CA LYS A 299 -2.88 -9.13 -24.43
C LYS A 299 -2.49 -7.86 -23.66
N LEU A 300 -3.19 -7.57 -22.57
CA LEU A 300 -2.87 -6.45 -21.68
C LEU A 300 -1.51 -6.64 -20.97
N ALA A 301 -1.14 -7.88 -20.63
CA ALA A 301 0.17 -8.21 -20.08
C ALA A 301 1.29 -7.93 -21.10
N ILE A 302 1.10 -8.31 -22.37
CA ILE A 302 2.05 -8.02 -23.46
C ILE A 302 2.28 -6.51 -23.59
N GLU A 303 1.23 -5.69 -23.58
CA GLU A 303 1.35 -4.23 -23.61
C GLU A 303 2.14 -3.66 -22.43
N ASP A 304 2.01 -4.28 -21.24
CA ASP A 304 2.76 -3.87 -20.05
C ASP A 304 4.24 -4.27 -20.14
N PHE A 305 4.54 -5.48 -20.60
CA PHE A 305 5.92 -5.92 -20.77
C PHE A 305 6.65 -5.19 -21.90
N LEU A 306 5.97 -4.89 -23.01
CA LEU A 306 6.54 -4.08 -24.10
C LEU A 306 6.94 -2.69 -23.61
N ALA A 307 6.07 -2.02 -22.86
CA ALA A 307 6.39 -0.72 -22.27
C ALA A 307 7.51 -0.82 -21.22
N ALA A 308 7.59 -1.93 -20.48
CA ALA A 308 8.65 -2.14 -19.51
C ALA A 308 10.04 -2.31 -20.16
N ARG A 309 10.12 -2.74 -21.43
CA ARG A 309 11.38 -2.86 -22.18
C ARG A 309 11.98 -1.51 -22.59
N GLU A 310 11.16 -0.47 -22.70
CA GLU A 310 11.61 0.85 -23.15
C GLU A 310 12.38 1.57 -22.03
N TYR A 311 13.68 1.32 -21.86
CA TYR A 311 14.55 2.05 -20.93
C TYR A 311 15.23 3.27 -21.58
N PRO A 312 15.66 4.29 -20.80
CA PRO A 312 16.46 5.41 -21.30
C PRO A 312 17.89 4.97 -21.70
N ASN A 313 18.66 5.89 -22.31
CA ASN A 313 20.01 5.63 -22.85
C ASN A 313 20.87 4.77 -21.92
N MET A 314 21.27 3.60 -22.43
CA MET A 314 22.03 2.59 -21.67
C MET A 314 23.45 3.07 -21.32
N ASP A 315 23.95 4.10 -22.01
CA ASP A 315 25.28 4.68 -21.85
C ASP A 315 25.51 5.37 -20.49
N GLU A 316 24.45 5.69 -19.75
CA GLU A 316 24.53 6.37 -18.46
C GLU A 316 24.71 5.41 -17.27
N PHE A 317 24.55 4.10 -17.47
CA PHE A 317 24.57 3.11 -16.38
C PHE A 317 25.97 2.59 -16.08
N LYS A 318 26.25 2.36 -14.80
CA LYS A 318 27.42 1.58 -14.39
C LYS A 318 27.24 0.12 -14.82
N THR A 319 28.33 -0.57 -15.14
CA THR A 319 28.33 -1.98 -15.60
C THR A 319 27.49 -2.94 -14.73
N LYS A 320 27.50 -2.78 -13.41
CA LYS A 320 26.69 -3.62 -12.51
C LYS A 320 25.19 -3.35 -12.61
N GLU A 321 24.80 -2.09 -12.77
CA GLU A 321 23.40 -1.67 -12.90
C GLU A 321 22.88 -2.05 -14.29
N LEU A 322 23.70 -1.85 -15.32
CA LEU A 322 23.44 -2.26 -16.71
C LEU A 322 23.06 -3.74 -16.81
N ASN A 323 23.80 -4.63 -16.13
CA ASN A 323 23.48 -6.06 -16.12
C ASN A 323 22.11 -6.38 -15.54
N VAL A 324 21.71 -5.71 -14.46
CA VAL A 324 20.37 -5.89 -13.87
C VAL A 324 19.30 -5.46 -14.87
N TYR A 325 19.51 -4.34 -15.57
CA TYR A 325 18.56 -3.85 -16.56
C TYR A 325 18.43 -4.78 -17.78
N LEU A 326 19.54 -5.28 -18.29
CA LEU A 326 19.54 -6.20 -19.41
C LEU A 326 18.82 -7.51 -19.06
N ASN A 327 19.07 -8.04 -17.86
CA ASN A 327 18.32 -9.19 -17.34
C ASN A 327 16.82 -8.86 -17.18
N ASP A 328 16.47 -7.66 -16.73
CA ASP A 328 15.09 -7.22 -16.60
C ASP A 328 14.34 -7.13 -17.94
N ILE A 329 15.01 -6.63 -18.98
CA ILE A 329 14.51 -6.55 -20.37
C ILE A 329 14.32 -7.97 -20.90
N PHE A 330 15.33 -8.83 -20.76
CA PHE A 330 15.28 -10.19 -21.23
C PHE A 330 14.15 -11.00 -20.55
N GLU A 331 13.99 -10.87 -19.24
CA GLU A 331 12.87 -11.49 -18.51
C GLU A 331 11.52 -11.01 -19.06
N SER A 332 11.39 -9.71 -19.37
CA SER A 332 10.17 -9.15 -19.95
C SER A 332 9.87 -9.76 -21.33
N ASP A 333 10.89 -9.99 -22.16
CA ASP A 333 10.75 -10.69 -23.44
C ASP A 333 10.31 -12.15 -23.27
N LEU A 334 10.91 -12.88 -22.33
CA LEU A 334 10.47 -14.24 -22.01
C LEU A 334 9.00 -14.26 -21.58
N MET A 335 8.55 -13.29 -20.79
CA MET A 335 7.15 -13.18 -20.37
C MET A 335 6.21 -12.85 -21.53
N ILE A 336 6.61 -11.98 -22.48
CA ILE A 336 5.84 -11.72 -23.71
C ILE A 336 5.68 -13.03 -24.50
N ILE A 337 6.76 -13.78 -24.65
CA ILE A 337 6.75 -15.07 -25.35
C ILE A 337 5.81 -16.06 -24.66
N LYS A 338 5.87 -16.17 -23.33
CA LYS A 338 4.93 -16.99 -22.53
C LYS A 338 3.47 -16.57 -22.82
N CYS A 339 3.16 -15.27 -22.84
CA CYS A 339 1.82 -14.78 -23.18
C CYS A 339 1.37 -15.22 -24.59
N TYR A 340 2.23 -15.12 -25.61
CA TYR A 340 1.91 -15.57 -26.96
C TYR A 340 1.69 -17.09 -27.06
N ILE A 341 2.46 -17.88 -26.30
CA ILE A 341 2.28 -19.34 -26.23
C ILE A 341 0.90 -19.70 -25.67
N GLU A 342 0.45 -19.00 -24.62
CA GLU A 342 -0.87 -19.20 -23.99
C GLU A 342 -2.02 -18.72 -24.89
N LEU A 343 -1.79 -17.67 -25.68
CA LEU A 343 -2.71 -17.20 -26.72
C LEU A 343 -2.69 -18.07 -27.99
N ASN A 344 -1.84 -19.11 -28.05
CA ASN A 344 -1.62 -19.97 -29.20
C ASN A 344 -1.13 -19.23 -30.46
N GLN A 345 -0.46 -18.08 -30.28
CA GLN A 345 0.15 -17.27 -31.35
C GLN A 345 1.63 -17.64 -31.49
N ILE A 346 1.90 -18.85 -31.98
CA ILE A 346 3.26 -19.44 -31.94
C ILE A 346 4.24 -18.76 -32.89
N GLU A 347 3.76 -18.23 -34.03
CA GLU A 347 4.61 -17.48 -34.96
C GLU A 347 5.14 -16.19 -34.32
N ASP A 348 4.28 -15.47 -33.59
CA ASP A 348 4.68 -14.24 -32.91
C ASP A 348 5.60 -14.54 -31.71
N ALA A 349 5.33 -15.64 -30.99
CA ALA A 349 6.26 -16.16 -29.98
C ALA A 349 7.65 -16.45 -30.56
N GLN A 350 7.73 -17.06 -31.76
CA GLN A 350 9.00 -17.35 -32.43
C GLN A 350 9.72 -16.08 -32.89
N LYS A 351 8.99 -15.09 -33.42
CA LYS A 351 9.56 -13.78 -33.79
C LYS A 351 10.17 -13.09 -32.57
N THR A 352 9.42 -13.00 -31.47
CA THR A 352 9.93 -12.39 -30.22
C THR A 352 11.12 -13.16 -29.65
N LEU A 353 11.13 -14.49 -29.74
CA LEU A 353 12.28 -15.32 -29.32
C LEU A 353 13.56 -14.98 -30.09
N SER A 354 13.44 -14.69 -31.40
CA SER A 354 14.61 -14.28 -32.21
C SER A 354 15.18 -12.93 -31.78
N VAL A 355 14.31 -11.98 -31.37
CA VAL A 355 14.72 -10.69 -30.80
C VAL A 355 15.39 -10.89 -29.45
N ALA A 356 14.78 -11.69 -28.57
CA ALA A 356 15.34 -12.00 -27.25
C ALA A 356 16.75 -12.64 -27.36
N ASN A 357 16.98 -13.48 -28.38
CA ASN A 357 18.29 -14.06 -28.63
C ASN A 357 19.35 -13.01 -29.03
N SER A 358 18.96 -11.97 -29.76
CA SER A 358 19.85 -10.84 -30.05
C SER A 358 20.14 -10.02 -28.80
N ASP A 359 19.18 -9.91 -27.88
CA ASP A 359 19.39 -9.21 -26.61
C ASP A 359 20.36 -9.98 -25.72
N ILE A 360 20.28 -11.31 -25.64
CA ILE A 360 21.29 -12.17 -24.96
C ILE A 360 22.71 -11.88 -25.48
N GLN A 361 22.89 -11.76 -26.80
CA GLN A 361 24.19 -11.47 -27.39
C GLN A 361 24.75 -10.13 -26.90
N LYS A 362 23.91 -9.09 -26.85
CA LYS A 362 24.29 -7.78 -26.29
C LYS A 362 24.70 -7.89 -24.82
N ILE A 363 24.00 -8.68 -24.01
CA ILE A 363 24.37 -8.90 -22.59
C ILE A 363 25.80 -9.42 -22.49
N PHE A 364 26.15 -10.41 -23.30
CA PHE A 364 27.50 -10.97 -23.29
C PHE A 364 28.55 -10.01 -23.87
N GLU A 365 28.21 -9.26 -24.91
CA GLU A 365 29.10 -8.25 -25.52
C GLU A 365 29.43 -7.10 -24.55
N GLU A 366 28.47 -6.70 -23.72
CA GLU A 366 28.63 -5.65 -22.70
C GLU A 366 29.32 -6.16 -21.41
N GLY A 367 29.78 -7.42 -21.40
CA GLY A 367 30.45 -8.04 -20.25
C GLY A 367 29.49 -8.43 -19.12
N GLY A 368 28.21 -8.56 -19.44
CA GLY A 368 27.16 -8.95 -18.52
C GLY A 368 27.06 -10.44 -18.27
N ILE A 369 26.41 -10.78 -17.15
CA ILE A 369 26.14 -12.15 -16.75
C ILE A 369 24.63 -12.35 -16.78
N LEU A 370 24.17 -13.23 -17.67
CA LEU A 370 22.79 -13.69 -17.69
C LEU A 370 22.53 -14.57 -16.47
N GLU A 371 21.43 -14.33 -15.76
CA GLU A 371 21.02 -15.17 -14.63
C GLU A 371 20.74 -16.60 -15.10
N ALA A 372 21.23 -17.59 -14.35
CA ALA A 372 21.08 -19.00 -14.69
C ALA A 372 19.60 -19.42 -14.82
N SER A 373 18.73 -18.89 -13.95
CA SER A 373 17.28 -19.08 -14.01
C SER A 373 16.68 -18.61 -15.34
N LEU A 374 17.06 -17.42 -15.80
CA LEU A 374 16.58 -16.87 -17.08
C LEU A 374 17.09 -17.68 -18.28
N GLN A 375 18.30 -18.22 -18.18
CA GLN A 375 18.86 -19.09 -19.21
C GLN A 375 18.10 -20.43 -19.29
N GLU A 376 17.74 -21.02 -18.16
CA GLU A 376 16.91 -22.23 -18.10
C GLU A 376 15.50 -21.98 -18.66
N ASP A 377 14.86 -20.89 -18.23
CA ASP A 377 13.54 -20.46 -18.73
C ASP A 377 13.56 -20.28 -20.25
N TYR A 378 14.59 -19.64 -20.80
CA TYR A 378 14.75 -19.45 -22.25
C TYR A 378 14.85 -20.79 -22.99
N LYS A 379 15.67 -21.73 -22.49
CA LYS A 379 15.81 -23.07 -23.08
C LYS A 379 14.49 -23.82 -23.06
N GLU A 380 13.74 -23.76 -21.95
CA GLU A 380 12.43 -24.39 -21.83
C GLU A 380 11.42 -23.81 -22.83
N ILE A 381 11.29 -22.48 -22.88
CA ILE A 381 10.40 -21.78 -23.81
C ILE A 381 10.74 -22.13 -25.26
N ARG A 382 12.03 -22.13 -25.61
CA ARG A 382 12.48 -22.50 -26.95
C ARG A 382 12.10 -23.94 -27.30
N ARG A 383 12.24 -24.90 -26.37
CA ARG A 383 11.78 -26.28 -26.56
C ARG A 383 10.28 -26.35 -26.80
N ILE A 384 9.48 -25.60 -26.02
CA ILE A 384 8.02 -25.56 -26.16
C ILE A 384 7.63 -25.02 -27.54
N ILE A 385 8.22 -23.91 -27.98
CA ILE A 385 7.95 -23.31 -29.30
C ILE A 385 8.31 -24.27 -30.42
N LEU A 386 9.52 -24.85 -30.40
CA LEU A 386 9.97 -25.79 -31.42
C LEU A 386 9.06 -27.03 -31.51
N ARG A 387 8.62 -27.57 -30.36
CA ARG A 387 7.66 -28.68 -30.32
C ARG A 387 6.30 -28.27 -30.91
N LYS A 388 5.77 -27.10 -30.55
CA LYS A 388 4.51 -26.58 -31.12
C LYS A 388 4.60 -26.32 -32.62
N LEU A 389 5.78 -26.02 -33.15
CA LEU A 389 6.06 -25.87 -34.59
C LEU A 389 6.35 -27.21 -35.29
N GLY A 390 6.33 -28.35 -34.60
CA GLY A 390 6.63 -29.68 -35.15
C GLY A 390 8.13 -29.98 -35.34
N ARG A 391 9.03 -29.12 -34.84
CA ARG A 391 10.50 -29.28 -34.91
C ARG A 391 11.04 -30.01 -33.67
N THR A 392 10.57 -31.24 -33.44
CA THR A 392 10.87 -32.00 -32.21
C THR A 392 12.34 -32.38 -32.06
N ARG A 393 13.03 -32.72 -33.15
CA ARG A 393 14.47 -33.07 -33.12
C ARG A 393 15.33 -31.95 -32.57
N GLU A 394 15.11 -30.73 -33.06
CA GLU A 394 15.83 -29.55 -32.59
C GLU A 394 15.50 -29.20 -31.14
N ALA A 395 14.27 -29.50 -30.69
CA ALA A 395 13.89 -29.28 -29.31
C ALA A 395 14.65 -30.24 -28.36
N ASP A 396 14.85 -31.49 -28.76
CA ASP A 396 15.52 -32.50 -27.92
C ASP A 396 17.05 -32.31 -27.88
N GLU A 397 17.62 -31.56 -28.84
CA GLU A 397 19.03 -31.16 -28.85
C GLU A 397 19.36 -30.06 -27.82
N ILE A 398 18.34 -29.33 -27.33
CA ILE A 398 18.51 -28.27 -26.32
C ILE A 398 18.69 -28.92 -24.93
N ARG A 399 19.93 -28.90 -24.42
CA ARG A 399 20.29 -29.36 -23.07
C ARG A 399 20.16 -28.27 -22.01
#